data_AF-A0A1B2JD07-F1
#
_entry.id   AF-A0A1B2JD07-F1
#
_cell.length_a   1.000
_cell.length_b   1.000
_cell.length_c   1.000
_cell.angle_alpha   90.00
_cell.angle_beta   90.00
_cell.angle_gamma   90.00
#
_symmetry.space_group_name_H-M   'P 1'
#
loop_
_entity.id
_entity.type
_entity.pdbx_description
1 polymer ?
#
loop_
_entity_poly.entity_id
_entity_poly.type
_entity_poly.pdbx_seq_one_letter_code
_entity_poly.pdbx_strand_id
1 'polypeptide(L)'
;MSQASRALKAYRNALRATSVAFKNDLPTLNAARNEIRTHMKSLEDPKGTNRSIDERLKLLEEVTVFLRRNIVQGRKVDEDKYRLNIHKDTELGDNDDIKKKKDSPSSGGFTGCCGGSGAKTS
;
A
#
# COMPACT_ATOMS: atom_id res chain seq x y z
N MET A 1 -28.58 0.91 1.53
CA MET A 1 -27.76 2.12 1.32
C MET A 1 -27.89 2.54 -0.14
N SER A 2 -28.23 3.79 -0.44
CA SER A 2 -28.25 4.32 -1.82
C SER A 2 -26.82 4.45 -2.37
N GLN A 3 -26.62 4.30 -3.68
CA GLN A 3 -25.32 4.53 -4.33
C GLN A 3 -24.72 5.90 -3.99
N ALA A 4 -25.54 6.95 -3.90
CA ALA A 4 -25.11 8.30 -3.52
C ALA A 4 -24.55 8.33 -2.07
N SER A 5 -25.19 7.62 -1.15
CA SER A 5 -24.72 7.52 0.24
C SER A 5 -23.40 6.76 0.37
N ARG A 6 -23.22 5.71 -0.45
CA ARG A 6 -21.97 4.95 -0.54
C ARG A 6 -20.85 5.81 -1.12
N ALA A 7 -21.12 6.54 -2.20
CA ALA A 7 -20.18 7.44 -2.84
C ALA A 7 -19.67 8.53 -1.89
N LEU A 8 -20.57 9.18 -1.15
CA LEU A 8 -20.19 10.19 -0.16
C LEU A 8 -19.33 9.62 0.97
N LYS A 9 -19.63 8.40 1.43
CA LYS A 9 -18.84 7.72 2.46
C LYS A 9 -17.43 7.41 1.95
N ALA A 10 -17.33 6.80 0.76
CA ALA A 10 -16.05 6.47 0.13
C ALA A 10 -15.20 7.73 -0.09
N TYR A 11 -15.79 8.79 -0.63
CA TYR A 11 -15.13 10.08 -0.84
C TYR A 11 -14.58 10.69 0.45
N ARG A 12 -15.40 10.77 1.52
CA ARG A 12 -14.95 11.28 2.82
C ARG A 12 -13.82 10.46 3.41
N ASN A 13 -13.88 9.14 3.26
CA ASN A 13 -12.84 8.25 3.75
C ASN A 13 -11.52 8.44 2.99
N ALA A 14 -11.57 8.58 1.66
CA ALA A 14 -10.40 8.86 0.84
C ALA A 14 -9.72 10.19 1.22
N LEU A 15 -10.49 11.26 1.45
CA LEU A 15 -9.95 12.56 1.89
C LEU A 15 -9.30 12.50 3.28
N ARG A 16 -9.84 11.67 4.19
CA ARG A 16 -9.20 11.44 5.49
C ARG A 16 -7.90 10.66 5.33
N ALA A 17 -7.90 9.64 4.49
CA ALA A 17 -6.70 8.84 4.21
C ALA A 17 -5.57 9.70 3.64
N THR A 18 -5.84 10.58 2.68
CA THR A 18 -4.81 11.52 2.17
C THR A 18 -4.28 12.44 3.26
N SER A 19 -5.13 12.89 4.18
CA SER A 19 -4.73 13.75 5.30
C SER A 19 -3.81 13.04 6.30
N VAL A 20 -4.01 11.74 6.48
CA VAL A 20 -3.13 10.90 7.32
C VAL A 20 -1.83 10.63 6.60
N ALA A 21 -1.90 10.19 5.33
CA ALA A 21 -0.74 9.83 4.53
C ALA A 21 0.19 11.02 4.24
N PHE A 22 -0.37 12.22 4.00
CA PHE A 22 0.38 13.39 3.53
C PHE A 22 0.38 14.58 4.51
N LYS A 23 0.21 14.32 5.82
CA LYS A 23 0.00 15.37 6.84
C LYS A 23 1.01 16.53 6.78
N ASN A 24 2.27 16.24 6.49
CA ASN A 24 3.35 17.23 6.47
C ASN A 24 3.81 17.61 5.05
N ASP A 25 3.16 17.08 4.03
CA ASP A 25 3.43 17.36 2.62
C ASP A 25 2.18 18.01 2.00
N LEU A 26 2.06 19.32 2.25
CA LEU A 26 0.92 20.11 1.80
C LEU A 26 0.75 20.11 0.26
N PRO A 27 1.82 20.23 -0.55
CA PRO A 27 1.71 20.10 -2.00
C PRO A 27 1.09 18.77 -2.42
N THR A 28 1.61 17.63 -1.96
CA THR A 28 1.09 16.31 -2.32
C THR A 28 -0.31 16.08 -1.77
N LEU A 29 -0.60 16.54 -0.55
CA LEU A 29 -1.94 16.48 0.05
C LEU A 29 -2.97 17.20 -0.84
N ASN A 30 -2.64 18.41 -1.30
CA ASN A 30 -3.54 19.20 -2.13
C ASN A 30 -3.72 18.59 -3.52
N ALA A 31 -2.64 18.09 -4.14
CA ALA A 31 -2.70 17.40 -5.41
C ALA A 31 -3.61 16.16 -5.34
N ALA A 32 -3.40 15.29 -4.34
CA ALA A 32 -4.21 14.08 -4.15
C ALA A 32 -5.69 14.41 -3.90
N ARG A 33 -5.98 15.44 -3.10
CA ARG A 33 -7.37 15.89 -2.87
C ARG A 33 -8.03 16.41 -4.15
N ASN A 34 -7.28 17.13 -4.99
CA ASN A 34 -7.79 17.64 -6.26
C ASN A 34 -8.05 16.51 -7.25
N GLU A 35 -7.17 15.51 -7.33
CA GLU A 35 -7.37 14.33 -8.18
C GLU A 35 -8.64 13.56 -7.77
N ILE A 36 -8.82 13.27 -6.47
CA ILE A 36 -10.02 12.59 -5.97
C ILE A 36 -11.28 13.40 -6.31
N ARG A 37 -11.25 14.73 -6.16
CA ARG A 37 -12.38 15.61 -6.52
C ARG A 37 -12.71 15.55 -8.00
N THR A 38 -11.69 15.64 -8.85
CA THR A 38 -11.87 15.57 -10.31
C THR A 38 -12.50 14.24 -10.71
N HIS A 39 -11.98 13.13 -10.18
CA HIS A 39 -12.50 11.79 -10.48
C HIS A 39 -13.91 11.55 -9.95
N MET A 40 -14.29 12.19 -8.84
CA MET A 40 -15.64 12.07 -8.28
C MET A 40 -16.66 12.95 -9.01
N LYS A 41 -16.23 14.08 -9.60
CA LYS A 41 -17.08 14.94 -10.43
C LYS A 41 -17.25 14.41 -11.86
N SER A 42 -16.28 13.64 -12.35
CA SER A 42 -16.31 13.10 -13.71
C SER A 42 -17.50 12.16 -13.89
N LEU A 43 -18.36 12.46 -14.86
CA LEU A 43 -19.47 11.59 -15.27
C LEU A 43 -18.94 10.32 -15.95
N GLU A 44 -17.87 10.47 -16.72
CA GLU A 44 -17.21 9.39 -17.46
C GLU A 44 -15.98 8.86 -16.70
N ASP A 45 -15.53 7.66 -17.05
CA ASP A 45 -14.27 7.14 -16.54
C ASP A 45 -13.10 7.90 -17.20
N PRO A 46 -12.31 8.68 -16.43
CA PRO A 46 -11.21 9.48 -17.00
C PRO A 46 -10.12 8.63 -17.66
N LYS A 47 -10.06 7.32 -17.36
CA LYS A 47 -9.10 6.39 -17.98
C LYS A 47 -9.64 5.72 -19.24
N GLY A 48 -10.83 6.09 -19.73
CA GLY A 48 -11.44 5.49 -20.93
C GLY A 48 -11.71 3.98 -20.80
N THR A 49 -11.67 3.44 -19.58
CA THR A 49 -11.81 2.00 -19.29
C THR A 49 -13.28 1.59 -19.12
N ASN A 50 -14.19 2.55 -19.26
CA ASN A 50 -15.64 2.39 -19.21
C ASN A 50 -16.14 1.68 -17.93
N ARG A 51 -15.45 1.89 -16.80
CA ARG A 51 -15.83 1.28 -15.53
C ARG A 51 -17.21 1.77 -15.08
N SER A 52 -17.99 0.85 -14.55
CA SER A 52 -19.24 1.15 -13.86
C SER A 52 -18.98 2.04 -12.63
N ILE A 53 -20.03 2.72 -12.15
CA ILE A 53 -19.95 3.55 -10.94
C ILE A 53 -19.50 2.70 -9.74
N ASP A 54 -20.00 1.47 -9.61
CA ASP A 54 -19.65 0.59 -8.50
C ASP A 54 -18.17 0.16 -8.53
N GLU A 55 -17.61 -0.10 -9.70
CA GLU A 55 -16.17 -0.39 -9.85
C GLU A 55 -15.30 0.83 -9.53
N ARG A 56 -15.73 2.02 -9.93
CA ARG A 56 -15.02 3.27 -9.59
C ARG A 56 -15.05 3.54 -8.09
N LEU A 57 -16.18 3.25 -7.43
CA LEU A 57 -16.28 3.34 -5.97
C LEU A 57 -15.41 2.30 -5.26
N LYS A 58 -15.38 1.07 -5.76
CA LYS A 58 -14.50 0.02 -5.24
C LYS A 58 -13.03 0.41 -5.36
N LEU A 59 -12.61 0.94 -6.51
CA LEU A 59 -11.26 1.45 -6.72
C LEU A 59 -10.91 2.55 -5.71
N LEU A 60 -11.84 3.48 -5.43
CA LEU A 60 -11.62 4.53 -4.44
C LEU A 60 -11.48 3.97 -3.01
N GLU A 61 -12.25 2.94 -2.67
CA GLU A 61 -12.12 2.21 -1.40
C GLU A 61 -10.74 1.53 -1.29
N GLU A 62 -10.27 0.87 -2.36
CA GLU A 62 -8.93 0.25 -2.43
C GLU A 62 -7.81 1.28 -2.29
N VAL A 63 -7.89 2.41 -2.99
CA VAL A 63 -6.93 3.52 -2.85
C VAL A 63 -6.93 4.06 -1.42
N THR A 64 -8.09 4.17 -0.77
CA THR A 64 -8.19 4.62 0.62
C THR A 64 -7.43 3.68 1.56
N VAL A 65 -7.58 2.37 1.36
CA VAL A 65 -6.86 1.34 2.13
C VAL A 65 -5.37 1.44 1.86
N PHE A 66 -4.97 1.57 0.59
CA PHE A 66 -3.57 1.73 0.19
C PHE A 66 -2.90 2.94 0.86
N LEU A 67 -3.53 4.11 0.80
CA LEU A 67 -3.03 5.35 1.40
C LEU A 67 -2.81 5.22 2.92
N ARG A 68 -3.70 4.51 3.64
CA ARG A 68 -3.58 4.35 5.11
C ARG A 68 -2.54 3.31 5.49
N ARG A 69 -2.49 2.21 4.73
CA ARG A 69 -1.72 1.02 5.10
C ARG A 69 -0.29 1.02 4.58
N ASN A 70 -0.10 1.49 3.34
CA ASN A 70 1.13 1.30 2.60
C ASN A 70 2.01 2.56 2.53
N ILE A 71 1.44 3.75 2.77
CA ILE A 71 2.20 4.99 2.73
C ILE A 71 2.60 5.41 4.14
N VAL A 72 3.91 5.46 4.38
CA VAL A 72 4.50 6.00 5.59
C VAL A 72 5.38 7.19 5.23
N GLN A 73 5.07 8.36 5.76
CA GLN A 73 5.91 9.54 5.58
C GLN A 73 7.04 9.58 6.61
N GLY A 74 8.27 9.64 6.11
CA GLY A 74 9.45 9.98 6.89
C GLY A 74 9.63 11.50 7.00
N ARG A 75 9.85 11.99 8.21
CA ARG A 75 10.24 13.39 8.46
C ARG A 75 11.71 13.43 8.88
N LYS A 76 12.50 14.27 8.24
CA LYS A 76 13.86 14.57 8.70
C LYS A 76 13.77 15.31 10.05
N VAL A 77 14.38 14.75 11.08
CA VAL A 77 14.44 15.32 12.44
C VAL A 77 15.83 15.87 12.72
N ASP A 78 16.86 15.27 12.12
CA ASP A 78 18.26 15.67 12.24
C ASP A 78 19.00 15.38 10.93
N GLU A 79 20.28 15.79 10.82
CA GLU A 79 21.09 15.65 9.60
C GLU A 79 21.04 14.24 8.99
N ASP A 80 21.07 13.20 9.84
CA ASP A 80 21.01 11.79 9.43
C ASP A 80 19.86 11.00 10.06
N LYS A 81 18.88 11.68 10.67
CA LYS A 81 17.78 11.01 11.40
C LYS A 81 16.43 11.31 10.80
N TYR A 82 15.71 10.26 10.42
CA TYR A 82 14.33 10.33 9.95
C TYR A 82 13.39 9.65 10.94
N ARG A 83 12.25 10.29 11.21
CA ARG A 83 11.15 9.72 11.98
C ARG A 83 10.02 9.33 11.04
N LEU A 84 9.67 8.05 11.04
CA LEU A 84 8.53 7.52 10.30
C LEU A 84 7.25 7.74 11.12
N ASN A 85 6.22 8.30 10.49
CA ASN A 85 4.89 8.42 11.10
C ASN A 85 4.06 7.16 10.82
N ILE A 86 4.35 6.10 11.56
CA ILE A 86 3.56 4.86 11.54
C ILE A 86 2.29 5.09 12.38
N HIS A 87 1.12 4.86 11.78
CA HIS A 87 -0.18 5.02 12.44
C HIS A 87 -0.82 3.65 12.72
N LYS A 88 -1.84 3.61 13.59
CA LYS A 88 -2.53 2.35 13.98
C LYS A 88 -3.15 1.59 12.80
N ASP A 89 -3.43 2.29 11.71
CA ASP A 89 -3.99 1.73 10.47
C ASP A 89 -2.93 1.45 9.41
N THR A 90 -1.67 1.77 9.68
CA THR A 90 -0.55 1.35 8.84
C THR A 90 -0.38 -0.15 9.06
N GLU A 91 -0.33 -0.94 8.00
CA GLU A 91 0.00 -2.36 8.15
C GLU A 91 1.46 -2.44 8.55
N LEU A 92 1.71 -2.68 9.84
CA LEU A 92 2.97 -3.27 10.26
C LEU A 92 2.89 -4.70 9.79
N GLY A 93 3.57 -5.02 8.69
CA GLY A 93 3.68 -6.42 8.26
C GLY A 93 4.29 -7.22 9.41
N ASP A 94 3.53 -8.13 10.00
CA ASP A 94 4.10 -9.17 10.83
C ASP A 94 4.98 -10.03 9.91
N ASN A 95 6.30 -9.87 10.04
CA ASN A 95 7.29 -10.63 9.27
C ASN A 95 7.20 -12.15 9.51
N ASP A 96 6.36 -12.60 10.46
CA ASP A 96 6.15 -14.00 10.79
C ASP A 96 5.31 -14.75 9.75
N ASP A 97 4.45 -14.09 8.97
CA ASP A 97 3.69 -14.74 7.88
C ASP A 97 4.52 -15.01 6.63
N ILE A 98 5.64 -14.29 6.45
CA ILE A 98 6.61 -14.54 5.36
C ILE A 98 7.31 -15.89 5.58
N LYS A 99 7.52 -16.31 6.83
CA LYS A 99 8.15 -17.59 7.17
C LYS A 99 7.23 -18.80 7.02
N LYS A 100 5.91 -18.62 6.95
CA LYS A 100 4.95 -19.74 6.85
C LYS A 100 4.65 -20.20 5.42
N LYS A 101 5.25 -19.59 4.39
CA LYS A 101 5.24 -20.11 3.02
C LYS A 101 6.61 -20.68 2.64
N LYS A 102 7.02 -21.73 3.35
CA LYS A 102 8.01 -22.67 2.84
C LYS A 102 7.83 -24.10 3.38
N ASP A 103 6.58 -24.54 3.50
CA ASP A 103 6.29 -25.98 3.48
C ASP A 103 6.10 -26.39 2.01
N SER A 104 7.23 -26.40 1.30
CA SER A 104 7.41 -27.30 0.16
C SER A 104 7.06 -28.73 0.62
N PRO A 105 6.26 -29.51 -0.12
CA PRO A 105 6.05 -30.90 0.21
C PRO A 105 7.42 -31.60 0.16
N SER A 106 7.86 -32.06 1.31
CA SER A 106 9.00 -32.93 1.48
C SER A 106 8.69 -34.29 0.87
N SER A 107 8.96 -34.43 -0.42
CA SER A 107 9.13 -35.75 -1.04
C SER A 107 10.02 -35.63 -2.27
N GLY A 108 11.33 -35.84 -2.09
CA GLY A 108 12.25 -36.01 -3.21
C GLY A 108 13.70 -35.67 -2.87
N GLY A 109 14.39 -36.61 -2.24
CA GLY A 109 15.85 -36.82 -2.26
C GLY A 109 16.76 -35.59 -2.38
N PHE A 110 17.23 -35.09 -1.23
CA PHE A 110 18.41 -34.22 -1.19
C PHE A 110 19.67 -35.09 -1.40
N THR A 111 20.00 -35.38 -2.65
CA THR A 111 21.32 -35.92 -3.01
C THR A 111 22.31 -34.76 -3.00
N GLY A 112 23.20 -34.77 -2.01
CA GLY A 112 24.10 -33.68 -1.69
C GLY A 112 25.05 -33.29 -2.82
N CYS A 113 25.36 -31.99 -2.88
CA CYS A 113 26.53 -31.46 -3.55
C CYS A 113 27.15 -30.38 -2.66
N CYS A 114 27.91 -30.84 -1.67
CA CYS A 114 28.94 -30.08 -0.97
C CYS A 114 30.10 -31.05 -0.75
N GLY A 115 30.94 -31.18 -1.78
CA GLY A 115 32.18 -31.94 -1.74
C GLY A 115 33.34 -30.97 -1.61
N GLY A 116 33.68 -30.60 -0.37
CA GLY A 116 34.96 -30.00 -0.06
C GLY A 116 36.07 -31.05 -0.18
N SER A 117 37.16 -30.69 -0.85
CA SER A 117 38.46 -31.33 -0.66
C SER A 117 39.53 -30.29 -0.96
N GLY A 118 39.93 -29.58 0.10
CA GLY A 118 41.23 -28.93 0.15
C GLY A 118 42.28 -30.00 0.44
N ALA A 119 43.21 -30.20 -0.49
CA ALA A 119 44.45 -30.91 -0.22
C ALA A 119 45.58 -29.88 -0.08
N LYS A 120 46.10 -29.72 1.14
CA LYS A 120 47.47 -29.25 1.39
C LYS A 120 48.39 -30.47 1.23
N THR A 121 49.58 -30.31 0.63
CA THR A 121 50.90 -30.42 1.29
C THR A 121 52.04 -30.55 0.27
N SER A 122 53.10 -29.78 0.55
CA SER A 122 54.53 -29.95 0.22
C SER A 122 55.01 -29.71 -1.21
#